data_AF-A0A7R9ZB63-F1
#
_entry.id   AF-A0A7R9ZB63-F1
#
_cell.length_a   1.000
_cell.length_b   1.000
_cell.length_c   1.000
_cell.angle_alpha   90.00
_cell.angle_beta   90.00
_cell.angle_gamma   90.00
#
_symmetry.space_group_name_H-M   'P 1'
#
loop_
_entity.id
_entity.type
_entity.pdbx_description
1 polymer ?
#
loop_
_entity_poly.entity_id
_entity_poly.type
_entity_poly.pdbx_seq_one_letter_code
_entity_poly.pdbx_strand_id
1 'polypeptide(L)'
;EDLGCVAGATGNTLALAFPCELDQWDRPVVGFINFCLDVSKSFVVGNEQDHEGEIRSMVQLGSHEVGHVLGMAGGLVKYFRDFDTGLPRTQRPFELVETECVDGSVRTELSTSSDSLSLGITGSGARYYEVTTPRVAAVARNQFNCPSLKGARLENQPTSASSCFGGHLDERYFFTELMGPIFGRFA
;
A
#
# COMPACT_ATOMS: atom_id res chain seq x y z
N GLU A 1 4.86 25.03 -1.70
CA GLU A 1 5.69 24.40 -2.72
C GLU A 1 6.65 23.35 -2.13
N ASP A 2 6.24 22.56 -1.12
CA ASP A 2 7.08 21.50 -0.54
C ASP A 2 6.21 20.32 -0.06
N LEU A 3 5.58 19.62 -1.00
CA LEU A 3 4.92 18.33 -0.76
C LEU A 3 5.79 17.14 -1.25
N GLY A 4 7.00 17.43 -1.73
CA GLY A 4 7.76 16.52 -2.60
C GLY A 4 8.57 15.43 -1.92
N CYS A 5 9.11 15.61 -0.71
CA CYS A 5 9.95 14.60 -0.03
C CYS A 5 9.96 14.76 1.50
N VAL A 6 9.08 15.61 2.06
CA VAL A 6 9.10 16.03 3.48
C VAL A 6 7.94 15.41 4.29
N ALA A 7 7.08 14.61 3.66
CA ALA A 7 5.89 14.05 4.32
C ALA A 7 6.20 12.76 5.10
N GLY A 8 6.89 12.91 6.24
CA GLY A 8 7.08 11.86 7.23
C GLY A 8 8.02 12.35 8.33
N ALA A 9 7.68 12.10 9.61
CA ALA A 9 8.35 12.64 10.80
C ALA A 9 9.84 12.23 10.98
N THR A 10 10.47 11.63 9.98
CA THR A 10 11.84 11.10 10.00
C THR A 10 12.66 11.35 8.72
N GLY A 11 12.20 12.18 7.77
CA GLY A 11 13.06 12.71 6.70
C GLY A 11 13.72 11.70 5.75
N ASN A 12 13.20 10.46 5.64
CA ASN A 12 13.82 9.35 4.89
C ASN A 12 12.94 8.76 3.77
N THR A 13 12.04 9.53 3.17
CA THR A 13 11.22 9.07 2.03
C THR A 13 12.08 8.96 0.77
N LEU A 14 12.18 7.77 0.17
CA LEU A 14 12.98 7.55 -1.05
C LEU A 14 12.25 7.95 -2.33
N ALA A 15 10.94 7.74 -2.37
CA ALA A 15 10.04 8.21 -3.41
C ALA A 15 8.61 8.30 -2.86
N LEU A 16 7.73 8.93 -3.64
CA LEU A 16 6.29 8.90 -3.39
C LEU A 16 5.53 8.86 -4.71
N ALA A 17 4.41 8.16 -4.71
CA ALA A 17 3.58 8.05 -5.89
C ALA A 17 2.12 7.82 -5.57
N PHE A 18 1.25 8.42 -6.37
CA PHE A 18 -0.20 8.27 -6.26
C PHE A 18 -0.86 8.46 -7.63
N PRO A 19 -2.06 7.88 -7.85
CA PRO A 19 -2.89 8.25 -8.98
C PRO A 19 -3.41 9.68 -8.84
N CYS A 20 -3.38 10.44 -9.92
CA CYS A 20 -3.95 11.78 -10.02
C CYS A 20 -5.31 11.79 -10.70
N GLU A 21 -5.54 10.89 -11.65
CA GLU A 21 -6.80 10.82 -12.41
C GLU A 21 -7.32 9.38 -12.41
N LEU A 22 -8.63 9.28 -12.16
CA LEU A 22 -9.39 8.05 -12.31
C LEU A 22 -10.35 8.21 -13.49
N ASP A 23 -10.58 7.12 -14.23
CA ASP A 23 -11.59 7.13 -15.27
C ASP A 23 -13.02 7.05 -14.71
N GLN A 24 -14.02 6.97 -15.60
CA GLN A 24 -15.43 6.86 -15.22
C GLN A 24 -15.76 5.58 -14.45
N TRP A 25 -14.82 4.64 -14.37
CA TRP A 25 -14.92 3.38 -13.67
C TRP A 25 -14.02 3.35 -12.43
N ASP A 26 -13.56 4.49 -11.93
CA ASP A 26 -12.69 4.59 -10.75
C ASP A 26 -11.33 3.87 -10.93
N ARG A 27 -10.86 3.67 -12.17
CA ARG A 27 -9.57 3.02 -12.44
C ARG A 27 -8.48 4.09 -12.62
N PRO A 28 -7.30 3.95 -11.98
CA PRO A 28 -6.17 4.82 -12.25
C PRO A 28 -5.80 4.86 -13.74
N VAL A 29 -5.75 6.07 -14.31
CA VAL A 29 -5.34 6.29 -15.71
C VAL A 29 -4.15 7.24 -15.83
N VAL A 30 -3.96 8.12 -14.84
CA VAL A 30 -2.78 8.97 -14.73
C VAL A 30 -2.32 8.97 -13.28
N GLY A 31 -1.01 8.88 -13.08
CA GLY A 31 -0.38 9.10 -11.79
C GLY A 31 0.99 9.72 -11.96
N PHE A 32 1.63 10.00 -10.85
CA PHE A 32 2.98 10.57 -10.81
C PHE A 32 3.82 9.79 -9.82
N ILE A 33 5.13 9.87 -10.02
CA ILE A 33 6.14 9.36 -9.11
C ILE A 33 7.14 10.49 -8.92
N ASN A 34 7.47 10.81 -7.68
CA ASN A 34 8.57 11.71 -7.34
C ASN A 34 9.69 10.92 -6.66
N PHE A 35 10.90 10.96 -7.22
CA PHE A 35 12.08 10.31 -6.64
C PHE A 35 12.91 11.32 -5.83
N CYS A 36 13.20 11.00 -4.58
CA CYS A 36 13.92 11.86 -3.65
C CYS A 36 15.43 11.60 -3.73
N LEU A 37 16.10 12.28 -4.67
CA LEU A 37 17.49 12.01 -5.04
C LEU A 37 18.52 12.31 -3.94
N ASP A 38 18.19 13.15 -2.95
CA ASP A 38 19.14 13.51 -1.89
C ASP A 38 19.23 12.45 -0.77
N VAL A 39 18.13 11.77 -0.50
CA VAL A 39 18.09 10.63 0.43
C VAL A 39 18.47 9.32 -0.26
N SER A 40 18.18 9.20 -1.56
CA SER A 40 18.62 8.03 -2.35
C SER A 40 20.14 7.97 -2.47
N LYS A 41 20.86 9.10 -2.52
CA LYS A 41 22.34 9.11 -2.49
C LYS A 41 22.87 8.33 -1.29
N SER A 42 22.33 8.51 -0.08
CA SER A 42 22.75 7.77 1.12
C SER A 42 22.36 6.28 1.11
N PHE A 43 21.28 5.91 0.41
CA PHE A 43 20.85 4.50 0.27
C PHE A 43 21.67 3.74 -0.79
N VAL A 44 22.12 4.47 -1.81
CA VAL A 44 22.92 4.02 -2.94
C VAL A 44 24.42 3.91 -2.57
N VAL A 45 24.91 4.59 -1.53
CA VAL A 45 26.32 4.44 -1.06
C VAL A 45 26.55 3.10 -0.34
N GLY A 46 26.55 2.00 -1.09
CA GLY A 46 27.20 0.75 -0.69
C GLY A 46 28.36 0.48 -1.63
N ASN A 47 29.52 1.09 -1.38
CA ASN A 47 30.75 0.99 -2.16
C ASN A 47 30.57 1.37 -3.65
N GLU A 48 31.28 2.38 -4.15
CA GLU A 48 31.19 2.91 -5.53
C GLU A 48 31.41 1.87 -6.67
N GLN A 49 31.57 0.59 -6.32
CA GLN A 49 31.82 -0.54 -7.22
C GLN A 49 30.57 -1.41 -7.51
N ASP A 50 29.43 -1.24 -6.83
CA ASP A 50 28.22 -2.06 -7.07
C ASP A 50 27.14 -1.35 -7.90
N HIS A 51 27.52 -0.88 -9.09
CA HIS A 51 26.62 -0.15 -10.00
C HIS A 51 25.36 -0.93 -10.39
N GLU A 52 25.47 -2.25 -10.54
CA GLU A 52 24.34 -3.14 -10.88
C GLU A 52 23.33 -3.23 -9.72
N GLY A 53 23.81 -3.33 -8.47
CA GLY A 53 22.96 -3.32 -7.28
C GLY A 53 22.18 -2.00 -7.11
N GLU A 54 22.80 -0.88 -7.48
CA GLU A 54 22.17 0.44 -7.48
C GLU A 54 21.03 0.53 -8.51
N ILE A 55 21.30 0.13 -9.76
CA ILE A 55 20.28 0.10 -10.83
C ILE A 55 19.12 -0.79 -10.41
N ARG A 56 19.41 -1.99 -9.89
CA ARG A 56 18.40 -2.94 -9.43
C ARG A 56 17.50 -2.33 -8.36
N SER A 57 18.09 -1.65 -7.38
CA SER A 57 17.36 -0.96 -6.32
C SER A 57 16.47 0.16 -6.86
N MET A 58 16.96 0.95 -7.82
CA MET A 58 16.15 2.00 -8.45
C MET A 58 14.99 1.43 -9.27
N VAL A 59 15.19 0.32 -9.98
CA VAL A 59 14.13 -0.38 -10.73
C VAL A 59 13.06 -0.93 -9.77
N GLN A 60 13.48 -1.55 -8.67
CA GLN A 60 12.58 -2.05 -7.64
C GLN A 60 11.80 -0.90 -6.98
N LEU A 61 12.45 0.21 -6.64
CA LEU A 61 11.77 1.39 -6.08
C LEU A 61 10.76 1.97 -7.08
N GLY A 62 11.16 2.16 -8.33
CA GLY A 62 10.23 2.63 -9.36
C GLY A 62 9.05 1.68 -9.56
N SER A 63 9.27 0.36 -9.49
CA SER A 63 8.21 -0.64 -9.61
C SER A 63 7.25 -0.62 -8.41
N HIS A 64 7.76 -0.42 -7.20
CA HIS A 64 6.98 -0.21 -5.98
C HIS A 64 6.06 1.00 -6.12
N GLU A 65 6.62 2.15 -6.53
CA GLU A 65 5.86 3.37 -6.73
C GLU A 65 4.82 3.27 -7.86
N VAL A 66 5.14 2.55 -8.94
CA VAL A 66 4.15 2.19 -9.98
C VAL A 66 3.00 1.37 -9.37
N GLY A 67 3.28 0.47 -8.42
CA GLY A 67 2.25 -0.26 -7.68
C GLY A 67 1.26 0.67 -6.97
N HIS A 68 1.75 1.72 -6.32
CA HIS A 68 0.88 2.74 -5.71
C HIS A 68 0.05 3.51 -6.75
N VAL A 69 0.64 3.92 -7.87
CA VAL A 69 -0.10 4.56 -8.98
C VAL A 69 -1.23 3.65 -9.48
N LEU A 70 -0.97 2.34 -9.58
CA LEU A 70 -1.93 1.37 -10.10
C LEU A 70 -3.00 0.96 -9.08
N GLY A 71 -3.01 1.55 -7.88
CA GLY A 71 -4.07 1.37 -6.90
C GLY A 71 -3.72 0.50 -5.70
N MET A 72 -2.44 0.11 -5.53
CA MET A 72 -1.99 -0.54 -4.31
C MET A 72 -1.85 0.50 -3.20
N ALA A 73 -2.95 0.84 -2.54
CA ALA A 73 -2.96 1.58 -1.28
C ALA A 73 -4.26 1.28 -0.54
N GLY A 74 -4.24 1.15 0.79
CA GLY A 74 -5.44 0.80 1.56
C GLY A 74 -6.61 1.75 1.31
N GLY A 75 -6.33 3.05 1.18
CA GLY A 75 -7.34 4.06 0.86
C GLY A 75 -7.94 3.97 -0.55
N LEU A 76 -7.31 3.25 -1.49
CA LEU A 76 -7.81 3.08 -2.86
C LEU A 76 -8.65 1.81 -3.03
N VAL A 77 -8.67 0.90 -2.06
CA VAL A 77 -9.44 -0.36 -2.12
C VAL A 77 -10.95 -0.11 -2.28
N LYS A 78 -11.47 1.03 -1.81
CA LYS A 78 -12.87 1.45 -2.03
C LYS A 78 -13.27 1.53 -3.51
N TYR A 79 -12.30 1.79 -4.39
CA TYR A 79 -12.49 1.89 -5.84
C TYR A 79 -12.44 0.54 -6.57
N PHE A 80 -12.05 -0.54 -5.88
CA PHE A 80 -11.87 -1.84 -6.52
C PHE A 80 -13.17 -2.38 -7.12
N ARG A 81 -12.98 -3.10 -8.23
CA ARG A 81 -14.03 -3.79 -8.95
C ARG A 81 -13.83 -5.29 -8.87
N ASP A 82 -14.94 -6.00 -8.92
CA ASP A 82 -14.92 -7.43 -9.11
C ASP A 82 -14.36 -7.73 -10.51
N PHE A 83 -13.35 -8.60 -10.60
CA PHE A 83 -12.69 -8.84 -11.88
C PHE A 83 -13.60 -9.56 -12.86
N ASP A 84 -14.41 -10.50 -12.39
CA ASP A 84 -15.16 -11.39 -13.27
C ASP A 84 -16.41 -10.67 -13.82
N THR A 85 -17.01 -9.77 -13.03
CA THR A 85 -18.22 -9.02 -13.41
C THR A 85 -17.95 -7.58 -13.84
N GLY A 86 -16.82 -6.98 -13.46
CA GLY A 86 -16.51 -5.57 -13.66
C GLY A 86 -17.31 -4.60 -12.77
N LEU A 87 -18.16 -5.11 -11.88
CA LEU A 87 -18.99 -4.30 -10.98
C LEU A 87 -18.17 -3.74 -9.81
N PRO A 88 -18.51 -2.55 -9.28
CA PRO A 88 -17.89 -2.02 -8.06
C PRO A 88 -18.05 -3.01 -6.89
N ARG A 89 -16.97 -3.27 -6.14
CA ARG A 89 -17.06 -4.09 -4.92
C ARG A 89 -17.67 -3.33 -3.74
N THR A 90 -17.53 -2.01 -3.76
CA THR A 90 -18.16 -1.10 -2.79
C THR A 90 -19.34 -0.42 -3.45
N GLN A 91 -20.48 -0.31 -2.74
CA GLN A 91 -21.67 0.34 -3.28
C GLN A 91 -21.42 1.83 -3.59
N ARG A 92 -22.11 2.35 -4.60
CA ARG A 92 -22.09 3.77 -4.99
C ARG A 92 -23.50 4.38 -4.83
N PRO A 93 -23.63 5.68 -4.52
CA PRO A 93 -22.54 6.61 -4.17
C PRO A 93 -21.85 6.19 -2.87
N PHE A 94 -20.61 6.63 -2.66
CA PHE A 94 -19.91 6.38 -1.40
C PHE A 94 -20.62 7.10 -0.26
N GLU A 95 -20.63 6.46 0.90
CA GLU A 95 -21.13 7.05 2.14
C GLU A 95 -19.96 7.43 3.03
N LEU A 96 -20.10 8.50 3.80
CA LEU A 96 -19.14 8.83 4.85
C LEU A 96 -19.45 8.00 6.09
N VAL A 97 -18.47 7.26 6.59
CA VAL A 97 -18.61 6.36 7.73
C VAL A 97 -17.51 6.60 8.75
N GLU A 98 -17.84 6.49 10.03
CA GLU A 98 -16.84 6.45 11.10
C GLU A 98 -16.05 5.15 11.01
N THR A 99 -14.73 5.26 10.95
CA THR A 99 -13.80 4.16 10.72
C THR A 99 -12.71 4.17 11.80
N GLU A 100 -12.48 3.03 12.44
CA GLU A 100 -11.37 2.83 13.37
C GLU A 100 -10.06 2.60 12.61
N CYS A 101 -9.18 3.59 12.59
CA CYS A 101 -7.90 3.50 11.89
C CYS A 101 -6.89 2.61 12.62
N VAL A 102 -5.83 2.22 11.91
CA VAL A 102 -4.75 1.38 12.44
C VAL A 102 -4.02 2.02 13.64
N ASP A 103 -4.02 3.35 13.73
CA ASP A 103 -3.47 4.12 14.85
C ASP A 103 -4.40 4.19 16.07
N GLY A 104 -5.61 3.60 15.98
CA GLY A 104 -6.62 3.60 17.03
C GLY A 104 -7.50 4.85 17.08
N SER A 105 -7.27 5.83 16.22
CA SER A 105 -8.18 6.98 16.06
C SER A 105 -9.44 6.59 15.29
N VAL A 106 -10.54 7.30 15.53
CA VAL A 106 -11.75 7.21 14.71
C VAL A 106 -11.74 8.38 13.75
N ARG A 107 -11.88 8.10 12.45
CA ARG A 107 -11.92 9.11 11.39
C ARG A 107 -13.11 8.89 10.47
N THR A 108 -13.60 9.97 9.86
CA THR A 108 -14.63 9.90 8.84
C THR A 108 -13.98 9.57 7.50
N GLU A 109 -14.24 8.37 6.98
CA GLU A 109 -13.71 7.87 5.72
C GLU A 109 -14.84 7.58 4.74
N LEU A 110 -14.51 7.48 3.46
CA LEU A 110 -15.44 6.94 2.46
C LEU A 110 -15.62 5.44 2.69
N SER A 111 -16.86 4.97 2.59
CA SER A 111 -17.21 3.57 2.80
C SER A 111 -16.39 2.65 1.90
N THR A 112 -16.03 1.48 2.44
CA THR A 112 -15.32 0.41 1.73
C THR A 112 -15.99 -0.91 2.09
N SER A 113 -16.24 -1.75 1.09
CA SER A 113 -16.82 -3.08 1.31
C SER A 113 -15.91 -3.95 2.20
N SER A 114 -16.51 -4.59 3.21
CA SER A 114 -15.84 -5.56 4.08
C SER A 114 -15.30 -6.78 3.32
N ASP A 115 -15.84 -7.06 2.13
CA ASP A 115 -15.39 -8.12 1.22
C ASP A 115 -14.22 -7.68 0.32
N SER A 116 -13.70 -6.47 0.55
CA SER A 116 -12.52 -5.93 -0.12
C SER A 116 -11.46 -5.48 0.88
N LEU A 117 -11.87 -4.87 2.00
CA LEU A 117 -10.98 -4.43 3.06
C LEU A 117 -11.63 -4.72 4.42
N SER A 118 -10.97 -5.53 5.26
CA SER A 118 -11.52 -5.92 6.56
C SER A 118 -10.59 -5.56 7.71
N LEU A 119 -11.15 -5.04 8.80
CA LEU A 119 -10.43 -4.81 10.06
C LEU A 119 -10.17 -6.14 10.77
N GLY A 120 -8.98 -6.28 11.34
CA GLY A 120 -8.61 -7.33 12.28
C GLY A 120 -7.82 -6.78 13.47
N ILE A 121 -7.71 -7.60 14.51
CA ILE A 121 -6.99 -7.27 15.74
C ILE A 121 -6.03 -8.41 16.05
N THR A 122 -4.77 -8.11 16.36
CA THR A 122 -3.77 -9.11 16.76
C THR A 122 -4.02 -9.59 18.20
N GLY A 123 -3.36 -10.68 18.60
CA GLY A 123 -3.40 -11.12 20.01
C GLY A 123 -2.86 -10.09 21.01
N SER A 124 -2.06 -9.12 20.55
CA SER A 124 -1.55 -8.01 21.36
C SER A 124 -2.45 -6.77 21.34
N GLY A 125 -3.61 -6.83 20.68
CA GLY A 125 -4.57 -5.72 20.59
C GLY A 125 -4.26 -4.70 19.48
N ALA A 126 -3.25 -4.94 18.63
CA ALA A 126 -2.94 -4.04 17.53
C ALA A 126 -3.94 -4.24 16.38
N ARG A 127 -4.50 -3.13 15.86
CA ARG A 127 -5.37 -3.14 14.69
C ARG A 127 -4.56 -3.34 13.41
N TYR A 128 -5.18 -3.92 12.39
CA TYR A 128 -4.67 -3.98 11.03
C TYR A 128 -5.84 -4.10 10.06
N TYR A 129 -5.64 -3.73 8.81
CA TYR A 129 -6.57 -4.05 7.73
C TYR A 129 -5.98 -5.13 6.83
N GLU A 130 -6.84 -5.96 6.23
CA GLU A 130 -6.45 -6.95 5.23
C GLU A 130 -7.26 -6.74 3.96
N VAL A 131 -6.61 -6.87 2.81
CA VAL A 131 -7.28 -6.87 1.51
C VAL A 131 -7.89 -8.26 1.29
N THR A 132 -9.22 -8.34 1.31
CA THR A 132 -10.00 -9.59 1.37
C THR A 132 -10.65 -10.01 0.06
N THR A 133 -10.24 -9.40 -1.06
CA THR A 133 -10.77 -9.79 -2.37
C THR A 133 -10.48 -11.27 -2.66
N PRO A 134 -11.35 -12.00 -3.41
CA PRO A 134 -11.20 -13.43 -3.62
C PRO A 134 -9.82 -13.86 -4.17
N ARG A 135 -9.24 -13.07 -5.08
CA ARG A 135 -7.92 -13.35 -5.67
C ARG A 135 -6.79 -13.13 -4.69
N VAL A 136 -6.82 -12.03 -3.94
CA VAL A 136 -5.82 -11.77 -2.91
C VAL A 136 -5.87 -12.85 -1.84
N ALA A 137 -7.07 -13.23 -1.39
CA ALA A 137 -7.26 -14.34 -0.46
C ALA A 137 -6.71 -15.65 -1.02
N ALA A 138 -7.00 -15.99 -2.29
CA ALA A 138 -6.49 -17.21 -2.92
C ALA A 138 -4.95 -17.23 -2.99
N VAL A 139 -4.31 -16.14 -3.42
CA VAL A 139 -2.84 -16.04 -3.50
C VAL A 139 -2.23 -16.16 -2.10
N ALA A 140 -2.76 -15.45 -1.11
CA ALA A 140 -2.23 -15.47 0.25
C ALA A 140 -2.43 -16.85 0.92
N ARG A 141 -3.58 -17.51 0.73
CA ARG A 141 -3.80 -18.88 1.20
C ARG A 141 -2.80 -19.86 0.63
N ASN A 142 -2.50 -19.74 -0.67
CA ASN A 142 -1.52 -20.60 -1.35
C ASN A 142 -0.09 -20.33 -0.85
N GLN A 143 0.29 -19.05 -0.72
CA GLN A 143 1.61 -18.66 -0.22
C GLN A 143 1.89 -19.22 1.18
N PHE A 144 0.93 -19.11 2.10
CA PHE A 144 1.10 -19.51 3.50
C PHE A 144 0.58 -20.93 3.80
N ASN A 145 0.08 -21.65 2.78
CA ASN A 145 -0.58 -22.95 2.94
C ASN A 145 -1.63 -22.95 4.07
N CYS A 146 -2.46 -21.90 4.12
CA CYS A 146 -3.41 -21.66 5.20
C CYS A 146 -4.81 -21.39 4.62
N PRO A 147 -5.68 -22.42 4.48
CA PRO A 147 -6.98 -22.26 3.83
C PRO A 147 -7.94 -21.29 4.51
N SER A 148 -7.78 -21.06 5.82
CA SER A 148 -8.62 -20.16 6.61
C SER A 148 -8.21 -18.69 6.53
N LEU A 149 -7.08 -18.37 5.87
CA LEU A 149 -6.62 -16.99 5.72
C LEU A 149 -7.66 -16.15 4.97
N LYS A 150 -7.93 -14.93 5.42
CA LYS A 150 -8.98 -14.07 4.85
C LYS A 150 -8.50 -13.21 3.69
N GLY A 151 -7.21 -12.84 3.69
CA GLY A 151 -6.66 -11.89 2.74
C GLY A 151 -5.17 -11.68 2.96
N ALA A 152 -4.64 -10.60 2.37
CA ALA A 152 -3.29 -10.14 2.61
C ALA A 152 -3.32 -8.94 3.55
N ARG A 153 -2.60 -9.04 4.68
CA ARG A 153 -2.54 -7.98 5.69
C ARG A 153 -1.74 -6.79 5.20
N LEU A 154 -2.26 -5.59 5.46
CA LEU A 154 -1.57 -4.32 5.30
C LEU A 154 -0.81 -3.96 6.57
N GLU A 155 0.26 -3.21 6.42
CA GLU A 155 0.98 -2.63 7.55
C GLU A 155 0.02 -1.86 8.48
N ASN A 156 0.33 -1.88 9.77
CA ASN A 156 -0.45 -1.19 10.79
C ASN A 156 0.23 0.06 11.35
N GLN A 157 1.28 0.52 10.66
CA GLN A 157 1.90 1.81 10.94
C GLN A 157 1.39 2.79 9.88
N PRO A 158 0.84 3.94 10.28
CA PRO A 158 0.30 4.88 9.32
C PRO A 158 1.41 5.42 8.42
N THR A 159 1.32 5.12 7.13
CA THR A 159 2.26 5.56 6.07
C THR A 159 2.39 7.08 6.00
N SER A 160 1.35 7.80 6.42
CA SER A 160 1.34 9.25 6.63
C SER A 160 0.38 9.56 7.77
N ALA A 161 0.48 10.75 8.37
CA ALA A 161 -0.42 11.16 9.46
C ALA A 161 -1.92 11.05 9.11
N SER A 162 -2.26 11.12 7.82
CA SER A 162 -3.61 10.97 7.26
C SER A 162 -4.01 9.53 6.92
N SER A 163 -3.10 8.55 6.91
CA SER A 163 -3.43 7.17 6.49
C SER A 163 -4.22 6.41 7.56
N CYS A 164 -5.41 5.91 7.20
CA CYS A 164 -6.27 5.16 8.11
C CYS A 164 -6.02 3.64 8.09
N PHE A 165 -5.68 3.07 6.92
CA PHE A 165 -5.72 1.62 6.68
C PHE A 165 -4.34 0.93 6.57
N GLY A 166 -3.31 1.64 6.13
CA GLY A 166 -2.03 1.08 5.69
C GLY A 166 -1.83 1.18 4.17
N GLY A 167 -0.61 1.49 3.73
CA GLY A 167 -0.25 1.67 2.33
C GLY A 167 0.49 0.48 1.71
N HIS A 168 1.09 -0.36 2.56
CA HIS A 168 1.98 -1.46 2.18
C HIS A 168 1.47 -2.81 2.69
N LEU A 169 1.96 -3.91 2.14
CA LEU A 169 1.77 -5.24 2.72
C LEU A 169 2.54 -5.36 4.04
N ASP A 170 1.98 -6.03 5.05
CA ASP A 170 2.62 -6.18 6.37
C ASP A 170 3.97 -6.90 6.24
N GLU A 171 5.04 -6.16 6.55
CA GLU A 171 6.43 -6.59 6.42
C GLU A 171 6.70 -7.95 7.06
N ARG A 172 6.05 -8.25 8.20
CA ARG A 172 6.30 -9.49 8.95
C ARG A 172 5.92 -10.74 8.14
N TYR A 173 5.00 -10.60 7.20
CA TYR A 173 4.52 -11.69 6.35
C TYR A 173 5.03 -11.58 4.91
N PHE A 174 5.31 -10.36 4.45
CA PHE A 174 5.63 -10.05 3.05
C PHE A 174 7.00 -9.36 2.90
N PHE A 175 7.98 -9.73 3.72
CA PHE A 175 9.29 -9.07 3.81
C PHE A 175 10.04 -8.94 2.46
N THR A 176 9.91 -9.92 1.57
CA THR A 176 10.56 -9.92 0.25
C THR A 176 9.62 -9.50 -0.89
N GLU A 177 8.42 -9.01 -0.56
CA GLU A 177 7.42 -8.59 -1.54
C GLU A 177 7.69 -7.14 -1.94
N LEU A 178 7.44 -6.83 -3.22
CA LEU A 178 7.73 -5.53 -3.81
C LEU A 178 7.05 -4.39 -3.06
N MET A 179 5.83 -4.60 -2.57
CA MET A 179 4.97 -3.63 -1.90
C MET A 179 5.04 -3.72 -0.36
N GLY A 180 6.09 -4.34 0.20
CA GLY A 180 6.42 -4.21 1.62
C GLY A 180 6.92 -2.79 1.95
N PRO A 181 6.80 -2.31 3.20
CA PRO A 181 7.11 -0.93 3.57
C PRO A 181 8.61 -0.64 3.73
N ILE A 182 9.43 -1.70 3.85
CA ILE A 182 10.88 -1.57 4.00
C ILE A 182 11.54 -2.12 2.75
N PHE A 183 12.43 -1.31 2.20
CA PHE A 183 13.23 -1.69 1.06
C PHE A 183 14.45 -2.51 1.50
N GLY A 184 14.36 -3.84 1.42
CA GLY A 184 15.47 -4.74 1.72
C GLY A 184 16.35 -4.99 0.49
N ARG A 185 17.68 -4.94 0.63
CA ARG A 185 18.67 -5.29 -0.44
C ARG A 185 18.68 -6.79 -0.83
N PHE A 186 17.60 -7.53 -0.62
CA PHE A 186 17.59 -9.00 -0.66
C PHE A 186 16.76 -9.61 -1.78
N ALA A 187 16.09 -8.80 -2.60
CA ALA A 187 15.53 -9.28 -3.85
C ALA A 187 16.62 -9.22 -4.90
#